data_AF-A0AAF0CQY9-F1
#
_entry.id   AF-A0AAF0CQY9-F1
#
_cell.length_a   1.000
_cell.length_b   1.000
_cell.length_c   1.000
_cell.angle_alpha   90.00
_cell.angle_beta   90.00
_cell.angle_gamma   90.00
#
_symmetry.space_group_name_H-M   'P 1'
#
loop_
_entity.id
_entity.type
_entity.pdbx_description
1 polymer ?
#
loop_
_entity_poly.entity_id
_entity_poly.type
_entity_poly.pdbx_seq_one_letter_code
_entity_poly.pdbx_strand_id
1 'polypeptide(L)'
;MAKKASRPASPLTFDLPVSLIDKISSAQSKLGLASSSEVVRLALAKFNFDRYESTREEHRQISVRLPADMKTVLSRSSRKKKVSVGELLRAALDDLSVAKPAKTQVAKGKKKVTKPAAKVAKKTAKAPAKKAAKKAAKAPAKKVVKKAAKKATKKSKKSR
;
A
#
# COMPACT_ATOMS: atom_id res chain seq x y z
N MET A 1 26.75 7.32 40.04
CA MET A 1 25.67 7.21 39.03
C MET A 1 26.15 6.39 37.85
N ALA A 2 25.53 5.23 37.56
CA ALA A 2 25.91 4.43 36.39
C ALA A 2 25.28 5.03 35.12
N LYS A 3 26.11 5.43 34.14
CA LYS A 3 25.63 5.83 32.81
C LYS A 3 25.00 4.60 32.15
N LYS A 4 23.68 4.61 31.92
CA LYS A 4 23.03 3.58 31.10
C LYS A 4 23.63 3.66 29.69
N ALA A 5 24.27 2.58 29.23
CA ALA A 5 24.79 2.51 27.87
C ALA A 5 23.65 2.73 26.86
N SER A 6 23.87 3.59 25.88
CA SER A 6 22.87 3.83 24.83
C SER A 6 22.62 2.53 24.07
N ARG A 7 21.35 2.17 23.91
CA ARG A 7 20.94 1.02 23.11
C ARG A 7 21.34 1.30 21.64
N PRO A 8 21.91 0.33 20.90
CA PRO A 8 22.27 0.56 19.51
C PRO A 8 21.05 1.00 18.70
N ALA A 9 21.25 1.99 17.82
CA ALA A 9 20.20 2.54 16.99
C ALA A 9 19.59 1.45 16.10
N SER A 10 18.26 1.40 16.02
CA SER A 10 17.55 0.52 15.08
C SER A 10 17.82 0.97 13.64
N PRO A 11 18.03 0.06 12.68
CA PRO A 11 18.18 0.42 11.28
C PRO A 11 16.91 1.10 10.76
N LEU A 12 17.08 2.19 10.02
CA LEU A 12 16.01 2.88 9.30
C LEU A 12 16.27 2.71 7.79
N THR A 13 15.32 2.12 7.08
CA THR A 13 15.42 1.85 5.64
C THR A 13 14.69 2.91 4.84
N PHE A 14 15.36 3.43 3.82
CA PHE A 14 14.82 4.40 2.87
C PHE A 14 15.22 3.99 1.45
N ASP A 15 14.36 4.31 0.48
CA ASP A 15 14.64 4.15 -0.95
C ASP A 15 15.26 5.42 -1.51
N LEU A 16 16.31 5.31 -2.32
CA LEU A 16 17.04 6.43 -2.91
C LEU A 16 17.39 6.15 -4.38
N PRO A 17 17.30 7.14 -5.27
CA PRO A 17 17.86 7.05 -6.61
C PRO A 17 19.35 6.71 -6.57
N VAL A 18 19.82 5.87 -7.50
CA VAL A 18 21.24 5.45 -7.62
C VAL A 18 22.17 6.67 -7.64
N SER A 19 21.79 7.73 -8.35
CA SER A 19 22.55 8.99 -8.43
C SER A 19 22.72 9.74 -7.09
N LEU A 20 21.95 9.40 -6.05
CA LEU A 20 22.19 9.87 -4.68
C LEU A 20 23.12 8.93 -3.90
N ILE A 21 23.11 7.63 -4.19
CA ILE A 21 24.06 6.66 -3.62
C ILE A 21 25.48 7.01 -4.05
N ASP A 22 25.69 7.38 -5.31
CA ASP A 22 26.98 7.85 -5.84
C ASP A 22 27.45 9.15 -5.15
N LYS A 23 26.53 10.05 -4.82
CA LYS A 23 26.82 11.26 -4.04
C LYS A 23 27.20 10.95 -2.59
N ILE A 24 26.58 9.94 -1.97
CA ILE A 24 26.95 9.49 -0.62
C ILE A 24 28.36 8.87 -0.65
N SER A 25 28.65 8.00 -1.62
CA SER A 25 29.97 7.38 -1.79
C SER A 25 31.08 8.41 -2.03
N SER A 26 30.87 9.36 -2.95
CA SER A 26 31.83 10.43 -3.22
C SER A 26 31.96 11.45 -2.08
N ALA A 27 30.92 11.68 -1.28
CA ALA A 27 31.03 12.46 -0.05
C ALA A 27 31.81 11.70 1.05
N GLN A 28 31.64 10.37 1.14
CA GLN A 28 32.38 9.54 2.09
C GLN A 28 33.89 9.64 1.88
N SER A 29 34.36 9.46 0.64
CA SER A 29 35.79 9.52 0.31
C SER A 29 36.37 10.92 0.47
N LYS A 30 35.65 11.96 0.03
CA LYS A 30 36.09 13.36 0.17
C LYS A 30 36.20 13.84 1.63
N LEU A 31 35.37 13.31 2.52
CA LEU A 31 35.34 13.69 3.94
C LEU A 31 36.09 12.71 4.85
N GLY A 32 36.68 11.65 4.30
CA GLY A 32 37.41 10.62 5.07
C GLY A 32 36.54 9.84 6.07
N LEU A 33 35.24 9.71 5.81
CA LEU A 33 34.28 9.14 6.77
C LEU A 33 34.28 7.60 6.72
N ALA A 34 34.10 6.96 7.89
CA ALA A 34 34.26 5.52 8.02
C ALA A 34 33.11 4.72 7.37
N SER A 35 31.93 5.32 7.19
CA SER A 35 30.77 4.66 6.58
C SER A 35 29.79 5.63 5.92
N SER A 36 29.01 5.13 4.97
CA SER A 36 27.84 5.83 4.39
C SER A 36 26.82 6.28 5.45
N SER A 37 26.64 5.48 6.51
CA SER A 37 25.80 5.84 7.67
C SER A 37 26.30 7.09 8.39
N GLU A 38 27.60 7.33 8.39
CA GLU A 38 28.23 8.50 8.99
C GLU A 38 28.07 9.75 8.12
N VAL A 39 28.17 9.59 6.80
CA VAL A 39 27.82 10.64 5.82
C VAL A 39 26.37 11.09 6.03
N VAL A 40 25.43 10.15 6.15
CA VAL A 40 24.01 10.46 6.37
C VAL A 40 23.79 11.15 7.72
N ARG A 41 24.43 10.69 8.80
CA ARG A 41 24.39 11.38 10.11
C ARG A 41 24.92 12.81 10.03
N LEU A 42 26.07 13.02 9.38
CA LEU A 42 26.66 14.35 9.19
C LEU A 42 25.75 15.25 8.36
N ALA A 43 25.18 14.74 7.27
CA ALA A 43 24.28 15.48 6.40
C ALA A 43 23.03 15.95 7.16
N LEU A 44 22.37 15.06 7.91
CA LEU A 44 21.20 15.40 8.73
C LEU A 44 21.55 16.37 9.87
N ALA A 45 22.74 16.25 10.49
CA ALA A 45 23.18 17.15 11.56
C ALA A 45 23.51 18.57 11.07
N LYS A 46 23.83 18.74 9.78
CA LYS A 46 24.09 20.06 9.15
C LYS A 46 22.89 20.60 8.37
N PHE A 47 21.84 19.80 8.19
CA PHE A 47 20.65 20.20 7.44
C PHE A 47 19.70 21.03 8.32
N ASN A 48 19.24 22.17 7.80
CA ASN A 48 18.27 23.01 8.48
C ASN A 48 16.85 22.61 8.04
N PHE A 49 16.14 21.88 8.91
CA PHE A 49 14.77 21.41 8.64
C PHE A 49 13.75 22.55 8.65
N ASP A 50 13.95 23.60 9.46
CA ASP A 50 13.02 24.74 9.57
C ASP A 50 12.98 25.61 8.31
N ARG A 51 14.01 25.51 7.46
CA ARG A 51 14.11 26.18 6.15
C ARG A 51 13.77 25.27 4.96
N TYR A 52 13.37 24.02 5.21
CA TYR A 52 13.09 23.07 4.13
C TYR A 52 11.65 23.19 3.63
N GLU A 53 11.49 23.87 2.50
CA GLU A 53 10.25 23.88 1.73
C GLU A 53 10.20 22.71 0.75
N SER A 54 9.11 21.93 0.77
CA SER A 54 8.96 20.80 -0.14
C SER A 54 8.46 21.25 -1.51
N THR A 55 9.32 21.17 -2.54
CA THR A 55 8.95 21.43 -3.96
C THR A 55 7.99 20.39 -4.55
N ARG A 56 7.44 19.48 -3.74
CA ARG A 56 6.48 18.47 -4.20
C ARG A 56 5.07 19.06 -4.18
N GLU A 57 4.38 18.97 -5.30
CA GLU A 57 2.97 19.36 -5.41
C GLU A 57 2.08 18.57 -4.43
N GLU A 58 1.12 19.25 -3.82
CA GLU A 58 0.20 18.64 -2.85
C GLU A 58 -0.82 17.72 -3.56
N HIS A 59 -0.56 16.41 -3.51
CA HIS A 59 -1.46 15.43 -4.13
C HIS A 59 -2.71 15.15 -3.30
N ARG A 60 -3.89 15.49 -3.84
CA ARG A 60 -5.20 15.14 -3.26
C ARG A 60 -5.77 13.87 -3.88
N GLN A 61 -6.34 13.00 -3.04
CA GLN A 61 -7.00 11.78 -3.50
C GLN A 61 -8.42 12.09 -4.01
N ILE A 62 -8.69 11.77 -5.28
CA ILE A 62 -10.01 11.89 -5.89
C ILE A 62 -10.58 10.51 -6.26
N SER A 63 -11.90 10.35 -6.19
CA SER A 63 -12.60 9.12 -6.59
C SER A 63 -13.35 9.31 -7.91
N VAL A 64 -12.82 8.76 -9.00
CA VAL A 64 -13.42 8.85 -10.35
C VAL A 64 -14.04 7.52 -10.77
N ARG A 65 -15.22 7.57 -11.41
CA ARG A 65 -15.89 6.39 -11.95
C ARG A 65 -15.39 6.09 -13.36
N LEU A 66 -14.44 5.17 -13.46
CA LEU A 66 -13.97 4.63 -14.75
C LEU A 66 -14.69 3.32 -15.13
N PRO A 67 -15.00 3.09 -16.43
CA PRO A 67 -15.41 1.79 -16.96
C PRO A 67 -14.42 0.67 -16.64
N ALA A 68 -14.88 -0.58 -16.66
CA ALA A 68 -14.05 -1.74 -16.34
C ALA A 68 -12.83 -1.86 -17.28
N ASP A 69 -13.03 -1.67 -18.57
CA ASP A 69 -11.98 -1.82 -19.59
C ASP A 69 -10.88 -0.77 -19.47
N MET A 70 -11.23 0.46 -19.11
CA MET A 70 -10.25 1.52 -18.82
C MET A 70 -9.42 1.18 -17.57
N LYS A 71 -10.04 0.60 -16.54
CA LYS A 71 -9.32 0.15 -15.32
C LYS A 71 -8.36 -1.00 -15.60
N THR A 72 -8.73 -1.96 -16.44
CA THR A 72 -7.85 -3.09 -16.79
C THR A 72 -6.67 -2.63 -17.66
N VAL A 73 -6.90 -1.77 -18.65
CA VAL A 73 -5.83 -1.18 -19.47
C VAL A 73 -4.87 -0.33 -18.63
N LEU A 74 -5.40 0.54 -17.76
CA LEU A 74 -4.58 1.42 -16.91
C LEU A 74 -3.72 0.63 -15.89
N SER A 75 -4.31 -0.36 -15.22
CA SER A 75 -3.58 -1.22 -14.28
C SER A 75 -2.55 -2.13 -14.96
N ARG A 76 -2.85 -2.67 -16.15
CA ARG A 76 -1.89 -3.42 -16.97
C ARG A 76 -0.71 -2.54 -17.41
N SER A 77 -0.99 -1.28 -17.78
CA SER A 77 0.02 -0.32 -18.23
C SER A 77 0.96 0.10 -17.10
N SER A 78 0.42 0.38 -15.90
CA SER A 78 1.19 0.66 -14.68
C SER A 78 2.17 -0.48 -14.38
N ARG A 79 1.70 -1.73 -14.35
CA ARG A 79 2.55 -2.91 -14.12
C ARG A 79 3.63 -3.07 -15.18
N LYS A 80 3.30 -2.92 -16.48
CA LYS A 80 4.26 -3.04 -17.58
C LYS A 80 5.38 -1.98 -17.51
N LYS A 81 5.03 -0.74 -17.15
CA LYS A 81 5.96 0.38 -17.05
C LYS A 81 6.65 0.51 -15.68
N LYS A 82 6.29 -0.32 -14.69
CA LYS A 82 6.76 -0.25 -13.27
C LYS A 82 6.50 1.10 -12.56
N VAL A 83 5.49 1.85 -13.02
CA VAL A 83 5.09 3.16 -12.48
C VAL A 83 3.75 3.07 -11.77
N SER A 84 3.43 4.06 -10.93
CA SER A 84 2.14 4.08 -10.24
C SER A 84 0.97 4.37 -11.20
N VAL A 85 -0.24 3.89 -10.87
CA VAL A 85 -1.46 4.23 -11.64
C VAL A 85 -1.72 5.74 -11.63
N GLY A 86 -1.45 6.42 -10.52
CA GLY A 86 -1.62 7.87 -10.40
C GLY A 86 -0.65 8.67 -11.26
N GLU A 87 0.59 8.21 -11.42
CA GLU A 87 1.60 8.82 -12.29
C GLU A 87 1.22 8.75 -13.77
N LEU A 88 0.68 7.60 -14.23
CA LEU A 88 0.10 7.51 -15.58
C LEU A 88 -1.12 8.42 -15.77
N LEU A 89 -1.93 8.60 -14.72
CA LEU A 89 -3.09 9.48 -14.78
C LEU A 89 -2.70 10.97 -14.80
N ARG A 90 -1.66 11.37 -14.04
CA ARG A 90 -1.09 12.72 -14.10
C ARG A 90 -0.59 13.03 -15.51
N ALA A 91 0.33 12.23 -16.04
CA ALA A 91 0.86 12.44 -17.40
C ALA A 91 -0.24 12.54 -18.47
N ALA A 92 -1.27 11.69 -18.40
CA ALA A 92 -2.39 11.75 -19.34
C ALA A 92 -3.31 12.99 -19.18
N LEU A 93 -3.35 13.61 -18.00
CA LEU A 93 -4.03 14.88 -17.75
C LEU A 93 -3.15 16.08 -18.14
N ASP A 94 -1.84 15.99 -17.92
CA ASP A 94 -0.86 16.99 -18.36
C ASP A 94 -0.88 17.10 -19.89
N ASP A 95 -0.80 15.97 -20.61
CA ASP A 95 -0.94 15.89 -22.07
C ASP A 95 -2.27 16.51 -22.56
N LEU A 96 -3.37 16.30 -21.82
CA LEU A 96 -4.68 16.88 -22.13
C LEU A 96 -4.69 18.40 -21.92
N SER A 97 -3.99 18.91 -20.90
CA SER A 97 -3.92 20.34 -20.58
C SER A 97 -3.13 21.15 -21.61
N VAL A 98 -2.13 20.52 -22.23
CA VAL A 98 -1.32 21.10 -23.32
C VAL A 98 -2.05 21.06 -24.66
N ALA A 99 -2.96 20.11 -24.86
CA ALA A 99 -3.78 20.01 -26.06
C ALA A 99 -4.78 21.18 -26.17
N LYS A 100 -4.75 21.92 -27.29
CA LYS A 100 -5.79 22.92 -27.62
C LYS A 100 -7.19 22.29 -27.52
N PRO A 101 -8.21 23.01 -27.03
CA PRO A 101 -9.54 22.46 -26.76
C PRO A 101 -10.25 22.01 -28.05
N ALA A 102 -10.08 20.75 -28.39
CA ALA A 102 -10.87 20.09 -29.42
C ALA A 102 -12.32 19.97 -28.91
N LYS A 103 -13.26 20.63 -29.61
CA LYS A 103 -14.71 20.61 -29.31
C LYS A 103 -15.21 19.17 -29.24
N THR A 104 -15.21 18.59 -28.05
CA THR A 104 -15.51 17.17 -27.87
C THR A 104 -17.02 16.99 -27.90
N GLN A 105 -17.52 16.35 -28.95
CA GLN A 105 -18.95 16.04 -29.07
C GLN A 105 -19.33 15.10 -27.93
N VAL A 106 -20.11 15.61 -26.98
CA VAL A 106 -20.63 14.82 -25.87
C VAL A 106 -21.51 13.72 -26.47
N ALA A 107 -21.03 12.48 -26.43
CA ALA A 107 -21.74 11.31 -26.97
C ALA A 107 -23.03 11.06 -26.16
N LYS A 108 -24.09 11.74 -26.59
CA LYS A 108 -25.44 11.72 -26.01
C LYS A 108 -25.90 10.28 -25.85
N GLY A 109 -26.00 9.81 -24.61
CA GLY A 109 -26.25 8.40 -24.30
C GLY A 109 -27.47 7.86 -25.04
N LYS A 110 -27.32 6.70 -25.70
CA LYS A 110 -28.44 6.01 -26.35
C LYS A 110 -29.48 5.62 -25.30
N LYS A 111 -30.53 6.45 -25.21
CA LYS A 111 -31.72 6.26 -24.40
C LYS A 111 -32.47 5.02 -24.91
N LYS A 112 -32.14 3.84 -24.38
CA LYS A 112 -32.85 2.60 -24.74
C LYS A 112 -34.29 2.69 -24.22
N VAL A 113 -35.24 2.74 -25.15
CA VAL A 113 -36.67 2.83 -24.86
C VAL A 113 -37.16 1.46 -24.38
N THR A 114 -37.67 1.40 -23.15
CA THR A 114 -38.51 0.29 -22.67
C THR A 114 -39.62 0.83 -21.77
N LYS A 115 -40.84 0.89 -22.31
CA LYS A 115 -42.14 1.05 -21.65
C LYS A 115 -43.20 0.48 -22.62
N PRO A 116 -44.38 0.03 -22.16
CA PRO A 116 -44.58 -0.90 -21.04
C PRO A 116 -45.58 -2.03 -21.41
N ALA A 117 -45.62 -3.13 -20.64
CA ALA A 117 -46.74 -4.07 -20.67
C ALA A 117 -46.93 -4.71 -19.29
N ALA A 118 -48.18 -4.98 -18.88
CA ALA A 118 -48.52 -5.29 -17.50
C ALA A 118 -49.50 -6.47 -17.35
N LYS A 119 -49.29 -7.29 -16.31
CA LYS A 119 -50.19 -8.35 -15.78
C LYS A 119 -50.42 -9.52 -16.79
N VAL A 120 -50.85 -10.74 -16.41
CA VAL A 120 -51.61 -11.24 -15.25
C VAL A 120 -51.24 -12.71 -14.90
N ALA A 121 -51.76 -13.22 -13.77
CA ALA A 121 -52.18 -14.63 -13.54
C ALA A 121 -51.16 -15.74 -13.16
N LYS A 122 -50.68 -15.67 -11.91
CA LYS A 122 -50.90 -16.68 -10.84
C LYS A 122 -51.34 -18.11 -11.26
N LYS A 123 -50.49 -19.13 -11.02
CA LYS A 123 -50.93 -20.50 -10.67
C LYS A 123 -50.24 -21.01 -9.40
N THR A 124 -51.04 -21.15 -8.35
CA THR A 124 -50.86 -22.02 -7.17
C THR A 124 -50.97 -23.50 -7.56
N ALA A 125 -50.55 -24.51 -6.80
CA ALA A 125 -49.64 -24.66 -5.66
C ALA A 125 -49.49 -26.18 -5.39
N LYS A 126 -48.40 -26.64 -4.74
CA LYS A 126 -48.42 -27.86 -3.89
C LYS A 126 -47.16 -27.96 -3.02
N ALA A 127 -47.38 -28.22 -1.73
CA ALA A 127 -46.41 -28.53 -0.68
C ALA A 127 -47.13 -29.53 0.27
N PRO A 128 -46.59 -29.95 1.44
CA PRO A 128 -45.20 -30.21 1.86
C PRO A 128 -45.00 -31.60 2.54
N ALA A 129 -43.73 -32.01 2.75
CA ALA A 129 -43.34 -32.95 3.83
C ALA A 129 -41.95 -32.50 4.34
N LYS A 130 -41.71 -32.11 5.62
CA LYS A 130 -41.76 -32.88 6.89
C LYS A 130 -40.87 -34.14 6.81
N LYS A 131 -39.93 -34.43 7.74
CA LYS A 131 -39.90 -34.09 9.19
C LYS A 131 -38.51 -34.34 9.84
N ALA A 132 -37.98 -33.38 10.63
CA ALA A 132 -37.05 -33.49 11.79
C ALA A 132 -35.70 -34.27 11.64
N ALA A 133 -34.63 -34.12 12.44
CA ALA A 133 -34.31 -33.35 13.67
C ALA A 133 -32.77 -32.99 13.66
N LYS A 134 -31.99 -32.68 14.72
CA LYS A 134 -32.20 -32.52 16.18
C LYS A 134 -31.25 -31.45 16.78
N LYS A 135 -31.79 -30.26 17.06
CA LYS A 135 -31.33 -29.20 17.99
C LYS A 135 -30.29 -29.59 19.08
N ALA A 136 -29.11 -28.94 19.08
CA ALA A 136 -28.26 -28.62 20.25
C ALA A 136 -27.27 -27.49 19.81
N ALA A 137 -27.26 -26.25 20.30
CA ALA A 137 -27.29 -25.69 21.66
C ALA A 137 -25.95 -25.81 22.45
N LYS A 138 -25.01 -24.88 22.23
CA LYS A 138 -24.45 -24.00 23.29
C LYS A 138 -23.51 -22.91 22.75
N ALA A 139 -23.53 -21.76 23.39
CA ALA A 139 -22.58 -20.66 23.22
C ALA A 139 -21.50 -20.70 24.35
N PRO A 140 -20.65 -19.66 24.55
CA PRO A 140 -19.20 -19.78 24.45
C PRO A 140 -18.46 -19.96 25.79
N ALA A 141 -17.19 -20.40 25.76
CA ALA A 141 -16.31 -20.40 26.93
C ALA A 141 -14.83 -20.04 26.59
N LYS A 142 -14.23 -19.18 27.42
CA LYS A 142 -12.79 -18.81 27.43
C LYS A 142 -12.04 -19.61 28.52
N LYS A 143 -10.69 -19.51 28.54
CA LYS A 143 -9.72 -20.14 29.48
C LYS A 143 -9.60 -21.68 29.27
N VAL A 144 -8.45 -22.35 29.42
CA VAL A 144 -7.42 -22.28 30.49
C VAL A 144 -6.00 -22.68 30.00
N VAL A 145 -5.01 -21.80 30.25
CA VAL A 145 -3.62 -22.00 30.76
C VAL A 145 -2.64 -23.07 30.19
N LYS A 146 -1.47 -22.55 29.79
CA LYS A 146 -0.07 -23.05 29.88
C LYS A 146 0.24 -24.47 30.40
N LYS A 147 1.16 -25.13 29.68
CA LYS A 147 2.17 -26.11 30.19
C LYS A 147 3.38 -26.05 29.23
N ALA A 148 4.48 -25.33 29.47
CA ALA A 148 5.52 -25.49 30.50
C ALA A 148 6.05 -26.95 30.62
N ALA A 149 7.34 -27.30 30.61
CA ALA A 149 8.64 -26.73 30.22
C ALA A 149 9.73 -27.73 30.74
N LYS A 150 10.93 -27.74 30.14
CA LYS A 150 12.22 -28.22 30.72
C LYS A 150 12.39 -29.67 31.20
N LYS A 151 13.22 -30.43 30.45
CA LYS A 151 14.42 -31.19 30.91
C LYS A 151 15.23 -31.58 29.64
N ALA A 152 16.57 -31.60 29.59
CA ALA A 152 17.57 -31.23 30.58
C ALA A 152 18.84 -30.67 29.90
N THR A 153 19.50 -29.70 30.54
CA THR A 153 20.84 -29.21 30.21
C THR A 153 21.90 -29.84 31.12
N LYS A 154 23.07 -30.21 30.57
CA LYS A 154 24.44 -30.36 31.16
C LYS A 154 25.25 -31.24 30.19
N LYS A 155 26.55 -31.08 29.93
CA LYS A 155 27.65 -30.28 30.51
C LYS A 155 28.68 -30.03 29.36
N SER A 156 29.20 -28.81 29.15
CA SER A 156 30.59 -28.39 29.49
C SER A 156 31.71 -29.35 29.00
N LYS A 157 32.87 -28.96 28.47
CA LYS A 157 33.65 -27.71 28.28
C LYS A 157 35.11 -28.20 28.01
N LYS A 158 36.04 -27.31 27.62
CA LYS A 158 37.52 -27.49 27.54
C LYS A 158 37.97 -27.98 26.15
N SER A 159 38.76 -27.27 25.32
CA SER A 159 39.83 -26.26 25.49
C SER A 159 41.23 -26.83 25.79
N ARG A 160 41.98 -27.18 24.75
CA ARG A 160 43.34 -26.73 24.48
C ARG A 160 43.69 -27.05 23.03
#